data_AF-A0A1S3ZF73-F1
#
_entry.id   AF-A0A1S3ZF73-F1
#
_cell.length_a   1.000
_cell.length_b   1.000
_cell.length_c   1.000
_cell.angle_alpha   90.00
_cell.angle_beta   90.00
_cell.angle_gamma   90.00
#
_symmetry.space_group_name_H-M   'P 1'
#
loop_
_entity.id
_entity.type
_entity.pdbx_description
1 polymer ?
#
loop_
_entity_poly.entity_id
_entity_poly.type
_entity_poly.pdbx_seq_one_letter_code
_entity_poly.pdbx_strand_id
1 'polypeptide(L)'
;MARSSAILAVTIIFCILAGPVASFTASDYKDAISKAILFFEGQRSGKLPVSQRAKWRGDSALTDGKIEHVNLIGGYYDAGDNVKFGWPMAFSLTLLSWAAVEHPTEISSANQLLHLQRAIRWGTNFLIRAHTSSTTLYTQ
;
A
#
# COMPACT_ATOMS: atom_id res chain seq x y z
N MET A 1 19.43 49.47 -26.04
CA MET A 1 18.78 48.39 -26.81
C MET A 1 19.49 47.05 -26.72
N ALA A 2 20.82 46.94 -26.86
CA ALA A 2 21.53 45.65 -26.89
C ALA A 2 21.42 44.74 -25.63
N ARG A 3 21.31 45.32 -24.43
CA ARG A 3 21.21 44.54 -23.17
C ARG A 3 19.89 43.80 -22.99
N SER A 4 18.78 44.34 -23.51
CA SER A 4 17.46 43.69 -23.45
C SER A 4 17.36 42.49 -24.39
N SER A 5 17.99 42.58 -25.56
CA SER A 5 18.01 41.51 -26.57
C SER A 5 18.85 40.31 -26.12
N ALA A 6 19.95 40.54 -25.40
CA ALA A 6 20.78 39.47 -24.84
C ALA A 6 20.07 38.71 -23.72
N ILE A 7 19.33 39.40 -22.84
CA ILE A 7 18.54 38.76 -21.78
C ILE A 7 17.42 37.91 -22.41
N LEU A 8 16.73 38.43 -23.42
CA LEU A 8 15.67 37.70 -24.11
C LEU A 8 16.19 36.42 -24.79
N ALA A 9 17.37 36.49 -25.42
CA ALA A 9 18.01 35.32 -26.05
C ALA A 9 18.42 34.25 -25.03
N VAL A 10 18.95 34.66 -23.86
CA VAL A 10 19.34 33.73 -22.78
C VAL A 10 18.10 33.03 -22.18
N THR A 11 17.00 33.74 -21.98
CA THR A 11 15.76 33.15 -21.46
C THR A 11 15.13 32.16 -22.45
N ILE A 12 15.16 32.45 -23.75
CA ILE A 12 14.67 31.55 -24.80
C ILE A 12 15.53 30.28 -24.87
N ILE A 13 16.86 30.41 -24.80
CA ILE A 13 17.78 29.26 -24.78
C ILE A 13 17.56 28.41 -23.52
N PHE A 14 17.33 29.02 -22.36
CA PHE A 14 17.00 28.30 -21.12
C PHE A 14 15.67 27.54 -21.23
N CYS A 15 14.64 28.11 -21.86
CA CYS A 15 13.37 27.40 -22.12
C CYS A 15 13.48 26.28 -23.16
N ILE A 16 14.43 26.35 -24.09
CA ILE A 16 14.69 25.29 -25.08
C ILE A 16 15.54 24.16 -24.47
N LEU A 17 16.47 24.49 -23.56
CA LEU A 17 17.33 23.53 -22.86
C LEU A 17 16.63 22.88 -21.65
N ALA A 18 15.66 23.55 -21.05
CA ALA A 18 14.69 22.95 -20.15
C ALA A 18 13.73 22.10 -21.00
N GLY A 19 14.15 20.87 -21.31
CA GLY A 19 13.29 19.89 -21.99
C GLY A 19 11.93 19.74 -21.28
N PRO A 20 10.92 19.20 -21.96
CA PRO A 20 9.57 19.09 -21.38
C PRO A 20 9.65 18.42 -20.02
N VAL A 21 9.18 19.13 -18.99
CA VAL A 21 9.02 18.54 -17.65
C VAL A 21 8.10 17.34 -17.84
N ALA A 22 8.56 16.16 -17.47
CA ALA A 22 7.76 14.94 -17.56
C ALA A 22 6.52 15.10 -16.68
N SER A 23 5.39 15.42 -17.30
CA SER A 23 4.10 15.49 -16.61
C SER A 23 3.53 14.07 -16.52
N PHE A 24 3.21 13.67 -15.30
CA PHE A 24 2.50 12.41 -15.06
C PHE A 24 1.14 12.42 -15.73
N THR A 25 0.81 11.31 -16.38
CA THR A 25 -0.49 11.09 -17.00
C THR A 25 -1.43 10.37 -16.03
N ALA A 26 -2.73 10.40 -16.32
CA ALA A 26 -3.70 9.58 -15.59
C ALA A 26 -3.37 8.08 -15.64
N SER A 27 -2.71 7.60 -16.69
CA SER A 27 -2.28 6.20 -16.82
C SER A 27 -1.20 5.87 -15.79
N ASP A 28 -0.24 6.78 -15.60
CA ASP A 28 0.85 6.60 -14.63
C ASP A 28 0.31 6.50 -13.20
N TYR A 29 -0.71 7.30 -12.84
CA TYR A 29 -1.35 7.20 -11.53
C TYR A 29 -2.17 5.92 -11.36
N LYS A 30 -2.82 5.41 -12.42
CA LYS A 30 -3.53 4.12 -12.38
C LYS A 30 -2.56 2.95 -12.17
N ASP A 31 -1.39 3.00 -12.80
CA ASP A 31 -0.33 2.00 -12.60
C ASP A 31 0.26 2.10 -11.19
N ALA A 32 0.55 3.31 -10.71
CA ALA A 32 1.07 3.55 -9.38
C ALA A 32 0.14 3.01 -8.28
N ILE A 33 -1.16 3.32 -8.34
CA ILE A 33 -2.12 2.83 -7.33
C ILE A 33 -2.28 1.31 -7.38
N SER A 34 -2.24 0.72 -8.58
CA SER A 34 -2.28 -0.74 -8.76
C SER A 34 -1.11 -1.43 -8.06
N LYS A 35 0.11 -0.90 -8.25
CA LYS A 35 1.33 -1.41 -7.60
C LYS A 35 1.34 -1.15 -6.10
N ALA A 36 0.91 0.02 -5.66
CA ALA A 36 0.81 0.37 -4.24
C ALA A 36 -0.14 -0.58 -3.48
N ILE A 37 -1.24 -1.01 -4.10
CA ILE A 37 -2.15 -1.99 -3.49
C ILE A 37 -1.58 -3.41 -3.59
N LEU A 38 -0.91 -3.76 -4.69
CA LEU A 38 -0.25 -5.05 -4.85
C LEU A 38 0.85 -5.28 -3.80
N PHE A 39 1.54 -4.21 -3.36
CA PHE A 39 2.53 -4.26 -2.28
C PHE A 39 1.98 -4.97 -1.02
N PHE A 40 0.75 -4.68 -0.62
CA PHE A 40 0.14 -5.34 0.54
C PHE A 40 -0.03 -6.85 0.32
N GLU A 41 -0.35 -7.33 -0.88
CA GLU A 41 -0.33 -8.79 -1.16
C GLU A 41 1.07 -9.38 -0.98
N GLY A 42 2.09 -8.62 -1.35
CA GLY A 42 3.50 -8.92 -1.12
C GLY A 42 3.90 -8.99 0.34
N GLN A 43 3.14 -8.41 1.26
CA GLN A 43 3.42 -8.41 2.70
C GLN A 43 2.59 -9.40 3.52
N ARG A 44 1.63 -10.12 2.93
CA ARG A 44 0.75 -11.02 3.69
C ARG A 44 1.51 -12.12 4.43
N SER A 45 1.22 -12.32 5.71
CA SER A 45 1.61 -13.50 6.49
C SER A 45 0.43 -14.48 6.57
N GLY A 46 0.67 -15.77 6.78
CA GLY A 46 -0.37 -16.78 6.96
C GLY A 46 -0.68 -17.60 5.72
N LYS A 47 -1.87 -18.24 5.71
CA LYS A 47 -2.34 -19.07 4.59
C LYS A 47 -2.92 -18.19 3.48
N LEU A 48 -2.25 -18.11 2.35
CA LEU A 48 -2.58 -17.20 1.27
C LEU A 48 -3.82 -17.65 0.50
N PRO A 49 -4.67 -16.70 0.02
CA PRO A 49 -5.81 -17.05 -0.80
C PRO A 49 -5.35 -17.48 -2.20
N VAL A 50 -6.01 -18.50 -2.77
CA VAL A 50 -5.73 -19.00 -4.14
C VAL A 50 -5.80 -17.87 -5.19
N SER A 51 -6.67 -16.88 -4.96
CA SER A 51 -6.86 -15.72 -5.82
C SER A 51 -5.78 -14.63 -5.68
N GLN A 52 -4.74 -14.81 -4.85
CA GLN A 52 -3.65 -13.85 -4.70
C GLN A 52 -2.91 -13.61 -6.04
N ARG A 53 -2.59 -12.34 -6.34
CA ARG A 53 -1.84 -11.92 -7.53
C ARG A 53 -0.32 -12.05 -7.37
N ALA A 54 0.21 -11.79 -6.17
CA ALA A 54 1.63 -11.94 -5.87
C ALA A 54 2.06 -13.43 -5.80
N LYS A 55 2.29 -14.05 -6.96
CA LYS A 55 2.57 -15.49 -7.11
C LYS A 55 3.94 -15.96 -6.59
N TRP A 56 4.83 -15.03 -6.28
CA TRP A 56 6.15 -15.30 -5.71
C TRP A 56 6.12 -15.46 -4.18
N ARG A 57 4.96 -15.23 -3.54
CA ARG A 57 4.74 -15.49 -2.11
C ARG A 57 4.11 -16.88 -1.90
N GLY A 58 4.42 -17.50 -0.76
CA GLY A 58 3.81 -18.76 -0.30
C GLY A 58 3.26 -18.65 1.12
N ASP A 59 2.56 -19.70 1.56
CA ASP A 59 2.05 -19.81 2.93
C ASP A 59 3.19 -19.69 3.95
N SER A 60 3.00 -18.88 5.00
CA SER A 60 4.04 -18.63 6.01
C SER A 60 3.46 -18.42 7.41
N ALA A 61 4.29 -18.56 8.44
CA ALA A 61 3.96 -18.27 9.85
C ALA A 61 2.64 -18.93 10.34
N LEU A 62 2.41 -20.18 9.92
CA LEU A 62 1.20 -20.95 10.20
C LEU A 62 1.08 -21.43 11.66
N THR A 63 2.06 -21.09 12.50
CA THR A 63 2.10 -21.45 13.93
C THR A 63 1.98 -20.22 14.83
N ASP A 64 1.75 -19.03 14.28
CA ASP A 64 1.67 -17.79 15.05
C ASP A 64 0.55 -17.85 16.10
N GLY A 65 0.92 -17.56 17.36
CA GLY A 65 0.03 -17.61 18.52
C GLY A 65 -0.11 -18.98 19.19
N LYS A 66 0.47 -20.04 18.61
CA LYS A 66 0.30 -21.42 19.13
C LYS A 66 0.79 -21.60 20.58
N ILE A 67 1.90 -20.95 20.95
CA ILE A 67 2.47 -21.01 22.31
C ILE A 67 1.49 -20.43 23.35
N GLU A 68 0.77 -19.38 22.95
CA GLU A 68 -0.21 -18.67 23.76
C GLU A 68 -1.63 -19.24 23.61
N HIS A 69 -1.77 -20.40 22.95
CA HIS A 69 -3.04 -21.06 22.67
C HIS A 69 -4.07 -20.19 21.92
N VAL A 70 -3.61 -19.26 21.08
CA VAL A 70 -4.45 -18.37 20.26
C VAL A 70 -4.10 -18.49 18.78
N ASN A 71 -5.01 -18.10 17.89
CA ASN A 71 -4.77 -18.10 16.44
C ASN A 71 -4.39 -16.69 15.97
N LEU A 72 -3.10 -16.46 15.75
CA LEU A 72 -2.57 -15.18 15.27
C LEU A 72 -2.04 -15.27 13.83
N ILE A 73 -2.47 -16.27 13.06
CA ILE A 73 -2.14 -16.43 11.65
C ILE A 73 -2.78 -15.29 10.84
N GLY A 74 -2.07 -14.74 9.84
CA GLY A 74 -2.57 -13.67 8.98
C GLY A 74 -1.84 -12.34 9.19
N GLY A 75 -2.45 -11.26 8.70
CA GLY A 75 -1.89 -9.91 8.84
C GLY A 75 -0.76 -9.64 7.85
N TYR A 76 -0.02 -8.56 8.12
CA TYR A 76 1.09 -8.11 7.29
C TYR A 76 2.42 -8.18 8.04
N TYR A 77 3.47 -8.57 7.34
CA TYR A 77 4.82 -8.25 7.76
C TYR A 77 5.07 -6.75 7.60
N ASP A 78 5.74 -6.14 8.58
CA ASP A 78 5.82 -4.70 8.72
C ASP A 78 6.64 -4.04 7.60
N ALA A 79 7.84 -4.55 7.35
CA ALA A 79 8.76 -3.98 6.38
C ALA A 79 9.46 -5.08 5.54
N GLY A 80 10.79 -5.05 5.48
CA GLY A 80 11.60 -6.08 4.81
C GLY A 80 11.86 -7.32 5.67
N ASP A 81 11.31 -7.35 6.87
CA ASP A 81 11.41 -8.43 7.85
C ASP A 81 10.13 -9.29 7.88
N ASN A 82 10.01 -10.13 8.91
CA ASN A 82 8.85 -11.01 9.10
C ASN A 82 8.13 -10.79 10.43
N VAL A 83 8.37 -9.68 11.13
CA VAL A 83 7.61 -9.33 12.33
C VAL A 83 6.30 -8.65 11.94
N LYS A 84 5.25 -8.91 12.72
CA LYS A 84 3.94 -8.26 12.59
C LYS A 84 3.80 -7.20 13.67
N PHE A 85 4.29 -6.00 13.42
CA PHE A 85 4.09 -4.90 14.36
C PHE A 85 2.65 -4.38 14.26
N GLY A 86 1.86 -4.62 15.31
CA GLY A 86 0.42 -4.33 15.33
C GLY A 86 0.10 -2.85 15.17
N TRP A 87 0.94 -1.96 15.71
CA TRP A 87 0.72 -0.53 15.60
C TRP A 87 0.84 0.02 14.17
N PRO A 88 1.99 -0.07 13.48
CA PRO A 88 2.12 0.39 12.09
C PRO A 88 1.16 -0.32 11.12
N MET A 89 0.82 -1.59 11.39
CA MET A 89 -0.21 -2.30 10.63
C MET A 89 -1.58 -1.63 10.79
N ALA A 90 -2.02 -1.35 12.02
CA ALA A 90 -3.30 -0.69 12.28
C ALA A 90 -3.36 0.73 11.70
N PHE A 91 -2.25 1.48 11.81
CA PHE A 91 -2.11 2.79 11.17
C PHE A 91 -2.27 2.71 9.65
N SER A 92 -1.57 1.79 9.00
CA SER A 92 -1.65 1.58 7.55
C SER A 92 -3.06 1.21 7.10
N LEU A 93 -3.72 0.30 7.83
CA LEU A 93 -5.11 -0.10 7.55
C LEU A 93 -6.10 1.05 7.70
N THR A 94 -5.84 1.96 8.64
CA THR A 94 -6.65 3.17 8.84
C THR A 94 -6.55 4.08 7.61
N LEU A 95 -5.33 4.33 7.12
CA LEU A 95 -5.11 5.14 5.91
C LEU A 95 -5.68 4.49 4.64
N LEU A 96 -5.53 3.17 4.48
CA LEU A 96 -6.15 2.45 3.36
C LEU A 96 -7.68 2.56 3.40
N SER A 97 -8.27 2.45 4.59
CA SER A 97 -9.72 2.56 4.78
C SER A 97 -10.21 3.98 4.51
N TRP A 98 -9.47 5.00 4.97
CA TRP A 98 -9.76 6.39 4.66
C TRP A 98 -9.71 6.64 3.16
N ALA A 99 -8.65 6.21 2.47
CA ALA A 99 -8.55 6.35 1.01
C ALA A 99 -9.72 5.69 0.27
N ALA A 100 -10.19 4.52 0.73
CA ALA A 100 -11.34 3.84 0.15
C ALA A 100 -12.66 4.60 0.33
N VAL A 101 -12.80 5.36 1.43
CA VAL A 101 -13.98 6.19 1.72
C VAL A 101 -13.92 7.52 0.95
N GLU A 102 -12.76 8.16 0.91
CA GLU A 102 -12.58 9.49 0.33
C GLU A 102 -12.53 9.49 -1.20
N HIS A 103 -11.87 8.48 -1.80
CA HIS A 103 -11.60 8.42 -3.24
C HIS A 103 -12.12 7.16 -3.95
N PRO A 104 -13.37 6.71 -3.69
CA PRO A 104 -13.87 5.46 -4.24
C PRO A 104 -13.97 5.49 -5.77
N THR A 105 -14.32 6.63 -6.36
CA THR A 105 -14.49 6.80 -7.81
C THR A 105 -13.17 6.68 -8.55
N GLU A 106 -12.13 7.35 -8.07
CA GLU A 106 -10.80 7.37 -8.66
C GLU A 106 -10.16 5.98 -8.59
N ILE A 107 -10.24 5.34 -7.43
CA ILE A 107 -9.70 3.99 -7.20
C ILE A 107 -10.47 2.94 -8.03
N SER A 108 -11.80 3.11 -8.17
CA SER A 108 -12.62 2.28 -9.03
C SER A 108 -12.27 2.46 -10.51
N SER A 109 -11.98 3.69 -10.96
CA SER A 109 -11.55 3.98 -12.33
C SER A 109 -10.22 3.31 -12.74
N ALA A 110 -9.43 2.89 -11.74
CA ALA A 110 -8.21 2.11 -11.86
C ALA A 110 -8.42 0.59 -11.70
N ASN A 111 -9.67 0.14 -11.55
CA ASN A 111 -10.05 -1.25 -11.23
C ASN A 111 -9.42 -1.79 -9.93
N GLN A 112 -9.10 -0.92 -8.97
CA GLN A 112 -8.40 -1.31 -7.74
C GLN A 112 -9.27 -1.36 -6.49
N LEU A 113 -10.52 -0.89 -6.52
CA LEU A 113 -11.35 -0.77 -5.32
C LEU A 113 -11.53 -2.12 -4.60
N LEU A 114 -11.81 -3.18 -5.34
CA LEU A 114 -11.94 -4.52 -4.77
C LEU A 114 -10.61 -5.05 -4.18
N HIS A 115 -9.48 -4.73 -4.80
CA HIS A 115 -8.16 -5.12 -4.31
C HIS A 115 -7.81 -4.37 -3.01
N LEU A 116 -8.12 -3.07 -2.94
CA LEU A 116 -7.97 -2.27 -1.74
C LEU A 116 -8.82 -2.81 -0.59
N GLN A 117 -10.10 -3.09 -0.85
CA GLN A 117 -11.00 -3.68 0.15
C GLN A 117 -10.51 -5.06 0.65
N ARG A 118 -9.94 -5.88 -0.23
CA ARG A 118 -9.31 -7.16 0.14
C ARG A 118 -8.05 -6.94 0.98
N ALA A 119 -7.26 -5.91 0.71
CA ALA A 119 -6.09 -5.55 1.52
C ALA A 119 -6.52 -5.08 2.92
N ILE A 120 -7.53 -4.22 3.02
CA ILE A 120 -8.10 -3.78 4.30
C ILE A 120 -8.61 -4.99 5.09
N ARG A 121 -9.46 -5.82 4.47
CA ARG A 121 -10.05 -7.01 5.11
C ARG A 121 -8.99 -7.97 5.63
N TRP A 122 -7.89 -8.17 4.90
CA TRP A 122 -6.84 -9.08 5.32
C TRP A 122 -6.20 -8.67 6.65
N GLY A 123 -5.83 -7.40 6.77
CA GLY A 123 -5.21 -6.88 7.98
C GLY A 123 -6.20 -6.70 9.13
N THR A 124 -7.43 -6.21 8.87
CA THR A 124 -8.44 -6.06 9.92
C THR A 124 -8.89 -7.40 10.49
N ASN A 125 -8.97 -8.45 9.66
CA ASN A 125 -9.21 -9.82 10.14
C ASN A 125 -8.12 -10.29 11.12
N PHE A 126 -6.87 -9.89 10.93
CA PHE A 126 -5.80 -10.17 11.88
C PHE A 126 -5.96 -9.37 13.17
N LEU A 127 -6.23 -8.06 13.09
CA LEU A 127 -6.47 -7.24 14.29
C LEU A 127 -7.63 -7.75 15.13
N ILE A 128 -8.71 -8.22 14.50
CA ILE A 128 -9.84 -8.85 15.20
C ILE A 128 -9.40 -10.14 15.90
N ARG A 129 -8.58 -10.98 15.25
CA ARG A 129 -8.02 -12.20 15.88
C ARG A 129 -7.06 -11.88 17.02
N ALA A 130 -6.31 -10.78 16.91
CA ALA A 130 -5.38 -10.32 17.93
C ALA A 130 -6.08 -9.77 19.18
N HIS A 131 -7.32 -9.31 19.05
CA HIS A 131 -8.19 -8.92 20.17
C HIS A 131 -8.93 -10.15 20.72
N THR A 132 -8.24 -10.93 21.57
CA THR A 132 -8.70 -12.26 22.00
C THR A 132 -9.71 -12.22 23.15
N SER A 133 -9.80 -11.09 23.86
CA SER A 133 -10.79 -10.84 24.92
C SER A 133 -11.07 -9.33 24.99
N SER A 134 -12.07 -8.91 25.78
CA SER A 134 -12.41 -7.48 25.94
C SER A 134 -11.28 -6.61 26.49
N THR A 135 -10.25 -7.20 27.08
CA THR A 135 -9.12 -6.49 27.69
C THR A 135 -7.76 -7.03 27.22
N THR A 136 -7.74 -7.90 26.20
CA THR A 136 -6.50 -8.51 25.71
C THR A 136 -6.35 -8.24 24.22
N LEU A 137 -5.24 -7.59 23.87
CA LEU A 137 -4.85 -7.32 22.49
C LEU A 137 -3.37 -7.72 22.31
N TYR A 138 -3.12 -8.67 21.40
CA TYR A 138 -1.77 -8.99 20.96
C TYR A 138 -1.27 -7.94 19.97
N THR A 139 -0.10 -7.38 20.23
CA THR A 139 0.46 -6.28 19.43
C THR A 139 1.71 -6.66 18.64
N GLN A 140 2.25 -7.87 18.84
CA GLN A 140 3.39 -8.43 18.12
C GLN A 140 3.35 -9.96 18.15
#